data_AF-A0AB39HI11-F1
#
_entry.id   AF-A0AB39HI11-F1
#
_cell.length_a   1.000
_cell.length_b   1.000
_cell.length_c   1.000
_cell.angle_alpha   90.00
_cell.angle_beta   90.00
_cell.angle_gamma   90.00
#
_symmetry.space_group_name_H-M   'P 1'
#
loop_
_entity.id
_entity.type
_entity.pdbx_description
1 polymer ?
#
loop_
_entity_poly.entity_id
_entity_poly.type
_entity_poly.pdbx_seq_one_letter_code
_entity_poly.pdbx_strand_id
1 'polypeptide(L)'
;MVNVTLRDQKGAKSLLTAIKRQRGLSFIELLMTLLIASLVILLASGFFVTFRQTMSTQWQALTLRQLIDKQVAVMADDLAHAGAQVQWSSTIASHWPIDIAEQGKQMTLFFQVSDEVNVWQQYIRYQQQGKQLKLCEWRQAISAPYSTQPQAPCYQIWDTSFIQVSELNIAAFTHQRGDTTVLELEISLTAALTAQPNAFYTRQRKVLVNNIILGQGG
;
A
#
# COMPACT_ATOMS: atom_id res chain seq x y z
N MET A 1 -70.88 -14.80 -81.16
CA MET A 1 -69.71 -14.05 -81.66
C MET A 1 -68.59 -14.16 -80.64
N VAL A 2 -67.40 -14.39 -81.18
CA VAL A 2 -66.09 -14.58 -80.57
C VAL A 2 -65.55 -13.23 -80.03
N ASN A 3 -64.85 -13.17 -78.90
CA ASN A 3 -63.38 -13.05 -78.88
C ASN A 3 -62.76 -12.85 -77.47
N VAL A 4 -61.48 -13.25 -77.43
CA VAL A 4 -60.52 -13.45 -76.34
C VAL A 4 -59.73 -12.16 -76.00
N THR A 5 -59.12 -12.09 -74.80
CA THR A 5 -57.70 -11.69 -74.52
C THR A 5 -57.48 -11.55 -73.00
N LEU A 6 -56.76 -12.47 -72.33
CA LEU A 6 -55.29 -12.54 -72.08
C LEU A 6 -54.67 -11.30 -71.39
N ARG A 7 -54.24 -11.47 -70.13
CA ARG A 7 -52.99 -10.88 -69.62
C ARG A 7 -52.40 -11.68 -68.45
N ASP A 8 -51.08 -11.59 -68.38
CA ASP A 8 -50.13 -12.61 -67.95
C ASP A 8 -49.42 -12.20 -66.64
N GLN A 9 -49.00 -13.21 -65.88
CA GLN A 9 -47.76 -13.31 -65.11
C GLN A 9 -47.37 -12.31 -63.98
N LYS A 10 -47.17 -12.84 -62.76
CA LYS A 10 -45.87 -12.97 -62.04
C LYS A 10 -46.06 -13.01 -60.52
N GLY A 11 -45.54 -14.05 -59.87
CA GLY A 11 -45.47 -14.07 -58.40
C GLY A 11 -45.13 -15.39 -57.72
N ALA A 12 -44.66 -16.41 -58.42
CA ALA A 12 -44.10 -17.61 -57.79
C ALA A 12 -42.66 -17.33 -57.31
N LYS A 13 -42.49 -16.74 -56.12
CA LYS A 13 -41.21 -16.80 -55.37
C LYS A 13 -41.42 -16.86 -53.84
N SER A 14 -41.15 -18.05 -53.31
CA SER A 14 -40.47 -18.31 -52.04
C SER A 14 -41.03 -17.68 -50.74
N LEU A 15 -42.19 -18.14 -50.26
CA LEU A 15 -42.60 -17.96 -48.86
C LEU A 15 -43.10 -19.25 -48.20
N LEU A 16 -42.69 -20.42 -48.69
CA LEU A 16 -42.66 -21.63 -47.87
C LEU A 16 -41.34 -21.65 -47.13
N THR A 17 -41.31 -20.82 -46.09
CA THR A 17 -40.36 -20.86 -44.99
C THR A 17 -40.09 -22.30 -44.64
N ALA A 18 -38.85 -22.73 -44.82
CA ALA A 18 -38.39 -24.04 -44.41
C ALA A 18 -38.71 -24.22 -42.92
N ILE A 19 -39.79 -24.95 -42.61
CA ILE A 19 -40.02 -25.51 -41.28
C ILE A 19 -38.91 -26.54 -41.12
N LYS A 20 -37.76 -26.09 -40.61
CA LYS A 20 -36.67 -26.94 -40.15
C LYS A 20 -37.31 -27.92 -39.17
N ARG A 21 -37.45 -29.18 -39.60
CA ARG A 21 -37.80 -30.31 -38.74
C ARG A 21 -36.84 -30.26 -37.55
N GLN A 22 -37.34 -29.91 -36.36
CA GLN A 22 -36.59 -30.08 -35.12
C GLN A 22 -36.37 -31.59 -34.96
N ARG A 23 -35.23 -32.07 -35.45
CA ARG A 23 -34.74 -33.40 -35.09
C ARG A 23 -34.37 -33.30 -33.61
N GLY A 24 -35.15 -33.95 -32.76
CA GLY A 24 -34.80 -34.10 -31.34
C GLY A 24 -33.44 -34.77 -31.20
N LEU A 25 -32.71 -34.42 -30.14
CA LEU A 25 -31.43 -35.08 -29.84
C LEU A 25 -31.66 -36.58 -29.63
N SER A 26 -30.81 -37.39 -30.27
CA SER A 26 -30.76 -38.81 -29.95
C SER A 26 -30.25 -39.01 -28.51
N PHE A 27 -30.73 -40.04 -27.82
CA PHE A 27 -30.24 -40.41 -26.48
C PHE A 27 -28.72 -40.61 -26.45
N ILE A 28 -28.14 -41.12 -27.55
CA ILE A 28 -26.69 -41.30 -27.70
C ILE A 28 -25.97 -39.95 -27.82
N GLU A 29 -26.55 -38.97 -28.53
CA GLU A 29 -25.98 -37.61 -28.61
C GLU A 29 -26.02 -36.92 -27.24
N LEU A 30 -27.08 -37.14 -26.46
CA LEU A 30 -27.19 -36.60 -25.10
C LEU A 30 -26.14 -37.21 -24.16
N LEU A 31 -25.89 -38.52 -24.26
CA LEU A 31 -24.83 -39.19 -23.49
C LEU A 31 -23.45 -38.69 -23.88
N MET A 32 -23.16 -38.58 -25.19
CA MET A 32 -21.88 -38.08 -25.68
C MET A 32 -21.64 -36.62 -25.27
N THR A 33 -22.66 -35.78 -25.34
CA THR A 33 -22.55 -34.37 -24.89
C THR A 33 -22.31 -34.26 -23.39
N LEU A 34 -22.97 -35.07 -22.56
CA LEU A 34 -22.68 -35.15 -21.11
C LEU A 34 -21.26 -35.60 -20.82
N LEU A 35 -20.76 -36.61 -21.54
CA LEU A 35 -19.40 -37.13 -21.38
C LEU A 35 -18.37 -36.06 -21.74
N ILE A 36 -18.54 -35.39 -22.88
CA ILE A 36 -17.68 -34.28 -23.31
C ILE A 36 -17.76 -33.11 -22.32
N ALA A 37 -18.96 -32.72 -21.88
CA ALA A 37 -19.15 -31.65 -20.91
C ALA A 37 -18.46 -31.95 -19.58
N SER A 38 -18.58 -33.18 -19.08
CA SER A 38 -17.92 -33.60 -17.84
C SER A 38 -16.39 -33.56 -17.94
N LEU A 39 -15.84 -33.98 -19.08
CA LEU A 39 -14.40 -33.92 -19.36
C LEU A 39 -13.92 -32.46 -19.38
N VAL A 40 -14.68 -31.57 -20.03
CA VAL A 40 -14.35 -30.14 -20.10
C VAL A 40 -14.39 -29.50 -18.71
N ILE A 41 -15.39 -29.79 -17.89
CA ILE A 41 -15.50 -29.26 -16.53
C ILE A 41 -14.33 -29.73 -15.66
N LEU A 42 -13.96 -31.01 -15.75
CA LEU A 42 -12.83 -31.56 -15.00
C LEU A 42 -11.52 -30.84 -15.35
N LEU A 43 -11.23 -30.68 -16.65
CA LEU A 43 -10.04 -29.97 -17.12
C LEU A 43 -10.04 -28.49 -16.69
N ALA A 44 -11.19 -27.81 -16.83
CA ALA A 44 -11.34 -26.41 -16.44
C ALA A 44 -11.18 -26.23 -14.91
N SER A 45 -11.66 -27.18 -14.10
CA SER A 45 -11.57 -27.10 -12.64
C SER A 45 -10.13 -27.14 -12.14
N GLY A 46 -9.30 -28.03 -12.70
CA GLY A 46 -7.88 -28.12 -12.35
C GLY A 46 -7.11 -26.84 -12.69
N PHE A 47 -7.36 -26.29 -13.89
CA PHE A 47 -6.79 -25.00 -14.29
C PHE A 47 -7.27 -23.85 -13.39
N PHE A 48 -8.55 -23.83 -13.01
CA PHE A 48 -9.09 -22.77 -12.17
C PHE A 48 -8.49 -22.75 -10.76
N VAL A 49 -8.24 -23.93 -10.17
CA VAL A 49 -7.60 -24.04 -8.85
C VAL A 49 -6.18 -23.48 -8.87
N THR A 50 -5.37 -23.91 -9.84
CA THR A 50 -3.98 -23.43 -9.96
C THR A 50 -3.92 -21.94 -10.30
N PHE A 51 -4.81 -21.48 -11.17
CA PHE A 51 -4.96 -20.06 -11.49
C PHE A 51 -5.32 -19.23 -10.24
N ARG A 52 -6.31 -19.66 -9.44
CA ARG A 52 -6.68 -18.96 -8.20
C ARG A 52 -5.55 -18.91 -7.18
N GLN A 53 -4.83 -20.01 -7.00
CA GLN A 53 -3.69 -20.05 -6.09
C GLN A 53 -2.60 -19.06 -6.52
N THR A 54 -2.26 -19.07 -7.81
CA THR A 54 -1.25 -18.15 -8.37
C THR A 54 -1.67 -16.68 -8.26
N MET A 55 -2.94 -16.38 -8.59
CA MET A 55 -3.46 -15.02 -8.46
C MET A 55 -3.48 -14.56 -7.00
N SER A 56 -3.82 -15.45 -6.06
CA SER A 56 -3.83 -15.13 -4.64
C SER A 56 -2.44 -14.77 -4.13
N THR A 57 -1.40 -15.51 -4.51
CA THR A 57 -0.02 -15.22 -4.06
C THR A 57 0.51 -13.92 -4.67
N GLN A 58 0.26 -13.69 -5.96
CA GLN A 58 0.65 -12.43 -6.62
C GLN A 58 -0.07 -11.23 -6.02
N TRP A 59 -1.36 -11.39 -5.71
CA TRP A 59 -2.16 -10.32 -5.10
C TRP A 59 -1.64 -9.98 -3.70
N GLN A 60 -1.35 -10.98 -2.86
CA GLN A 60 -0.77 -10.76 -1.53
C GLN A 60 0.59 -10.03 -1.60
N ALA A 61 1.46 -10.42 -2.54
CA ALA A 61 2.74 -9.77 -2.73
C ALA A 61 2.58 -8.31 -3.20
N LEU A 62 1.62 -8.03 -4.08
CA LEU A 62 1.31 -6.67 -4.51
C LEU A 62 0.78 -5.82 -3.35
N THR A 63 -0.14 -6.36 -2.54
CA THR A 63 -0.67 -5.69 -1.36
C THR A 63 0.43 -5.36 -0.36
N LEU A 64 1.35 -6.29 -0.10
CA LEU A 64 2.53 -6.05 0.75
C LEU A 64 3.33 -4.84 0.25
N ARG A 65 3.64 -4.79 -1.05
CA ARG A 65 4.39 -3.69 -1.67
C ARG A 65 3.68 -2.35 -1.49
N GLN A 66 2.38 -2.30 -1.78
CA GLN A 66 1.57 -1.09 -1.66
C GLN A 66 1.52 -0.58 -0.21
N LEU A 67 1.37 -1.47 0.77
CA LEU A 67 1.34 -1.10 2.18
C LEU A 67 2.68 -0.52 2.66
N ILE A 68 3.80 -1.15 2.27
CA ILE A 68 5.13 -0.67 2.61
C ILE A 68 5.42 0.66 1.91
N ASP A 69 5.13 0.77 0.60
CA ASP A 69 5.31 2.02 -0.16
C ASP A 69 4.52 3.17 0.47
N LYS A 70 3.25 2.92 0.84
CA LYS A 70 2.40 3.90 1.51
C LYS A 70 2.99 4.29 2.86
N GLN A 71 3.42 3.33 3.67
CA GLN A 71 3.94 3.62 5.00
C GLN A 71 5.25 4.41 4.95
N VAL A 72 6.18 4.03 4.07
CA VAL A 72 7.43 4.78 3.87
C VAL A 72 7.14 6.18 3.31
N ALA A 73 6.11 6.33 2.46
CA ALA A 73 5.70 7.65 1.98
C ALA A 73 5.12 8.53 3.10
N VAL A 74 4.31 7.98 4.00
CA VAL A 74 3.79 8.71 5.18
C VAL A 74 4.94 9.12 6.10
N MET A 75 5.84 8.19 6.44
CA MET A 75 7.01 8.53 7.27
C MET A 75 7.88 9.60 6.63
N ALA A 76 8.05 9.57 5.31
CA ALA A 76 8.80 10.58 4.57
C ALA A 76 8.11 11.94 4.52
N ASP A 77 6.77 11.96 4.48
CA ASP A 77 5.97 13.18 4.55
C ASP A 77 6.06 13.79 5.95
N ASP A 78 5.90 12.98 7.00
CA ASP A 78 6.09 13.42 8.39
C ASP A 78 7.49 14.00 8.61
N LEU A 79 8.52 13.35 8.05
CA LEU A 79 9.90 13.85 8.06
C LEU A 79 10.07 15.21 7.40
N ALA A 80 9.42 15.41 6.25
CA ALA A 80 9.52 16.66 5.50
C ALA A 80 8.85 17.83 6.24
N HIS A 81 7.86 17.55 7.08
CA HIS A 81 7.15 18.55 7.87
C HIS A 81 7.66 18.66 9.32
N ALA A 82 8.53 17.75 9.77
CA ALA A 82 9.13 17.80 11.09
C ALA A 82 9.91 19.11 11.27
N GLY A 83 9.66 19.81 12.39
CA GLY A 83 10.28 21.10 12.65
C GLY A 83 9.73 22.30 11.85
N ALA A 84 8.76 22.09 10.95
CA ALA A 84 8.10 23.20 10.28
C ALA A 84 7.36 24.06 11.32
N GLN A 85 7.55 25.39 11.25
CA GLN A 85 6.92 26.39 12.14
C GLN A 85 7.37 26.39 13.62
N VAL A 86 8.42 25.66 13.99
CA VAL A 86 8.93 25.68 15.36
C VAL A 86 9.73 26.97 15.62
N GLN A 87 9.21 27.85 16.48
CA GLN A 87 10.02 28.90 17.11
C GLN A 87 10.76 28.27 18.29
N TRP A 88 12.00 27.85 18.06
CA TRP A 88 12.84 27.19 19.06
C TRP A 88 13.09 28.11 20.26
N SER A 89 12.44 27.82 21.41
CA SER A 89 12.83 28.43 22.68
C SER A 89 14.17 27.84 23.15
N SER A 90 14.90 28.57 23.98
CA SER A 90 16.20 28.14 24.54
C SER A 90 16.16 26.82 25.32
N THR A 91 14.98 26.36 25.76
CA THR A 91 14.78 25.07 26.44
C THR A 91 14.60 23.88 25.49
N ILE A 92 14.20 24.13 24.24
CA ILE A 92 14.04 23.11 23.19
C ILE A 92 15.23 23.13 22.22
N ALA A 93 15.98 24.25 22.18
CA ALA A 93 17.16 24.47 21.35
C ALA A 93 18.29 23.43 21.49
N SER A 94 18.20 22.51 22.46
CA SER A 94 19.14 21.40 22.65
C SER A 94 18.80 20.14 21.84
N HIS A 95 17.56 20.01 21.36
CA HIS A 95 17.07 18.81 20.68
C HIS A 95 16.58 19.16 19.27
N TRP A 96 17.01 18.37 18.30
CA TRP A 96 16.74 18.59 16.88
C TRP A 96 15.29 18.20 16.57
N PRO A 97 14.67 18.68 15.48
CA PRO A 97 13.29 18.32 15.11
C PRO A 97 13.09 16.83 14.80
N ILE A 98 14.18 16.07 14.80
CA ILE A 98 14.25 14.66 14.51
C ILE A 98 15.28 14.05 15.46
N ASP A 99 14.90 12.99 16.17
CA ASP A 99 15.77 12.19 17.03
C ASP A 99 15.78 10.75 16.51
N ILE A 100 16.97 10.18 16.31
CA ILE A 100 17.16 8.81 15.81
C ILE A 100 17.88 8.01 16.89
N ALA A 101 17.26 6.93 17.33
CA ALA A 101 17.76 6.10 18.41
C ALA A 101 17.87 4.63 17.98
N GLU A 102 18.42 3.81 18.87
CA GLU A 102 18.51 2.35 18.70
C GLU A 102 19.15 1.92 17.37
N GLN A 103 20.21 2.62 16.95
CA GLN A 103 20.93 2.35 15.69
C GLN A 103 20.02 2.45 14.45
N GLY A 104 19.08 3.40 14.43
CA GLY A 104 18.19 3.63 13.28
C GLY A 104 16.88 2.84 13.33
N LYS A 105 16.63 2.07 14.40
CA LYS A 105 15.36 1.33 14.59
C LYS A 105 14.25 2.17 15.21
N GLN A 106 14.57 3.38 15.65
CA GLN A 106 13.62 4.32 16.22
C GLN A 106 13.87 5.72 15.66
N MET A 107 12.80 6.42 15.33
CA MET A 107 12.80 7.83 14.96
C MET A 107 11.66 8.55 15.67
N THR A 108 11.98 9.64 16.34
CA THR A 108 11.01 10.55 16.96
C THR A 108 11.03 11.89 16.23
N LEU A 109 9.85 12.38 15.89
CA LEU A 109 9.62 13.63 15.17
C LEU A 109 8.91 14.61 16.07
N PHE A 110 9.29 15.88 15.96
CA PHE A 110 8.73 16.97 16.75
C PHE A 110 7.99 17.95 15.87
N PHE A 111 6.76 18.26 16.26
CA PHE A 111 5.88 19.22 15.61
C PHE A 111 5.39 20.24 16.63
N GLN A 112 5.29 21.50 16.23
CA GLN A 112 4.52 22.49 16.97
C GLN A 112 3.10 22.49 16.41
N VAL A 113 2.11 22.31 17.29
CA VAL A 113 0.70 22.29 16.93
C VAL A 113 0.00 23.34 17.78
N SER A 114 -0.63 24.33 17.15
CA SER A 114 -1.44 25.33 17.85
C SER A 114 -2.92 25.00 17.71
N ASP A 115 -3.61 24.96 18.85
CA ASP A 115 -5.05 25.14 18.91
C ASP A 115 -5.36 26.64 19.07
N GLU A 116 -6.64 27.05 18.98
CA GLU A 116 -7.06 28.47 19.05
C GLU A 116 -6.55 29.21 20.31
N VAL A 117 -6.26 28.48 21.39
CA VAL A 117 -5.90 29.03 22.71
C VAL A 117 -4.51 28.60 23.18
N ASN A 118 -4.03 27.43 22.74
CA ASN A 118 -2.83 26.79 23.31
C ASN A 118 -1.88 26.33 22.21
N VAL A 119 -0.59 26.40 22.50
CA VAL A 119 0.45 25.82 21.64
C VAL A 119 1.03 24.59 22.31
N TRP A 120 0.94 23.47 21.62
CA TRP A 120 1.40 22.15 22.03
C TRP A 120 2.62 21.73 21.21
N GLN A 121 3.41 20.86 21.81
CA GLN A 121 4.38 20.05 21.08
C GLN A 121 3.77 18.67 20.86
N GLN A 122 3.68 18.26 19.61
CA GLN A 122 3.28 16.91 19.23
C GLN A 122 4.52 16.10 18.86
N TYR A 123 4.53 14.86 19.34
CA TYR A 123 5.59 13.91 19.15
C TYR A 123 5.04 12.72 18.40
N ILE A 124 5.74 12.31 17.35
CA ILE A 124 5.41 11.10 16.60
C ILE A 124 6.66 10.22 16.61
N ARG A 125 6.53 9.01 17.14
CA ARG A 125 7.63 8.04 17.20
C ARG A 125 7.30 6.81 16.35
N TYR A 126 8.14 6.56 15.37
CA TYR A 126 8.20 5.30 14.65
C TYR A 126 9.28 4.41 15.26
N GLN A 127 8.94 3.19 15.64
CA GLN A 127 9.92 2.26 16.22
C GLN A 127 9.64 0.82 15.79
N GLN A 128 10.72 0.08 15.52
CA GLN A 128 10.64 -1.37 15.36
C GLN A 128 10.76 -2.03 16.74
N GLN A 129 9.71 -2.73 17.17
CA GLN A 129 9.76 -3.55 18.38
C GLN A 129 9.58 -5.02 18.00
N GLY A 130 10.67 -5.78 18.02
CA GLY A 130 10.70 -7.16 17.52
C GLY A 130 10.34 -7.21 16.04
N LYS A 131 9.22 -7.87 15.70
CA LYS A 131 8.70 -7.98 14.33
C LYS A 131 7.60 -6.98 13.98
N GLN A 132 7.41 -5.97 14.83
CA GLN A 132 6.33 -5.00 14.71
C GLN A 132 6.89 -3.62 14.39
N LEU A 133 6.20 -2.90 13.51
CA LEU A 133 6.36 -1.46 13.39
C LEU A 133 5.28 -0.79 14.24
N LYS A 134 5.71 0.05 15.17
CA LYS A 134 4.84 0.78 16.09
C LYS A 134 4.92 2.28 15.83
N LEU A 135 3.78 2.93 16.02
CA LEU A 135 3.60 4.36 15.99
C LEU A 135 3.14 4.81 17.38
N CYS A 136 3.91 5.66 18.04
CA CYS A 136 3.53 6.24 19.32
C CYS A 136 3.32 7.74 19.14
N GLU A 137 2.24 8.26 19.70
CA GLU A 137 1.88 9.67 19.58
C GLU A 137 1.55 10.24 20.96
N TRP A 138 2.08 11.42 21.25
CA TRP A 138 1.69 12.17 22.43
C TRP A 138 1.83 13.67 22.20
N ARG A 139 1.19 14.44 23.08
CA ARG A 139 1.28 15.90 23.10
C ARG A 139 1.68 16.35 24.49
N GLN A 140 2.49 17.41 24.55
CA GLN A 140 2.84 18.09 25.78
C GLN A 140 2.79 19.61 25.59
N ALA A 141 2.56 20.35 26.66
CA ALA A 141 2.64 21.81 26.61
C ALA A 141 4.11 22.24 26.39
N ILE A 142 4.35 23.29 25.60
CA ILE A 142 5.71 23.81 25.31
C ILE A 142 6.52 24.13 26.59
N SER A 143 5.84 24.48 27.68
CA SER A 143 6.47 24.81 28.96
C SER A 143 6.97 23.60 29.76
N ALA A 144 6.66 22.36 29.33
CA ALA A 144 7.09 21.15 30.03
C ALA A 144 8.52 20.72 29.62
N PRO A 145 9.37 20.27 30.57
CA PRO A 145 10.71 19.80 30.26
C PRO A 145 10.70 18.46 29.48
N TYR A 146 11.56 18.36 28.48
CA TYR A 146 11.70 17.17 27.60
C TYR A 146 11.97 15.85 28.35
N SER A 147 12.62 15.92 29.51
CA SER A 147 12.94 14.74 30.35
C SER A 147 11.71 14.01 30.89
N THR A 148 10.53 14.60 30.79
CA THR A 148 9.25 13.96 31.12
C THR A 148 8.59 13.40 29.88
N GLN A 149 9.23 12.47 29.16
CA GLN A 149 8.53 11.70 28.13
C GLN A 149 7.45 10.85 28.81
N PRO A 150 6.16 11.15 28.63
CA PRO A 150 5.11 10.29 29.15
C PRO A 150 5.18 8.93 28.46
N GLN A 151 4.71 7.89 29.13
CA GLN A 151 4.53 6.58 28.51
C GLN A 151 3.41 6.69 27.46
N ALA A 152 3.79 7.07 26.23
CA ALA A 152 2.86 7.36 25.16
C ALA A 152 2.16 6.08 24.69
N PRO A 153 0.86 6.14 24.34
CA PRO A 153 0.19 5.01 23.71
C PRO A 153 0.87 4.71 22.36
N CYS A 154 1.21 3.44 22.16
CA CYS A 154 1.81 2.96 20.93
C CYS A 154 0.86 2.01 20.21
N TYR A 155 0.64 2.28 18.93
CA TYR A 155 -0.21 1.50 18.06
C TYR A 155 0.62 0.67 17.10
N GLN A 156 0.16 -0.53 16.81
CA GLN A 156 0.77 -1.39 15.81
C GLN A 156 0.23 -1.01 14.43
N ILE A 157 1.12 -0.69 13.48
CA ILE A 157 0.73 -0.18 12.15
C ILE A 157 0.09 -1.28 11.30
N TRP A 158 0.60 -2.51 11.39
CA TRP A 158 0.10 -3.67 10.65
C TRP A 158 -0.11 -4.86 11.56
N ASP A 159 -1.16 -5.63 11.32
CA ASP A 159 -1.37 -6.90 12.02
C ASP A 159 -0.21 -7.89 11.75
N THR A 160 0.43 -8.35 12.81
CA THR A 160 1.52 -9.33 12.81
C THR A 160 1.11 -10.72 12.36
N SER A 161 -0.19 -11.01 12.38
CA SER A 161 -0.72 -12.23 11.77
C SER A 161 -0.54 -12.23 10.25
N PHE A 162 -0.44 -11.04 9.64
CA PHE A 162 -0.36 -10.86 8.20
C PHE A 162 1.02 -10.35 7.72
N ILE A 163 1.58 -9.33 8.36
CA ILE A 163 2.86 -8.70 7.98
C ILE A 163 3.81 -8.65 9.18
N GLN A 164 5.05 -9.07 8.96
CA GLN A 164 6.13 -8.96 9.93
C GLN A 164 7.21 -8.01 9.40
N VAL A 165 7.60 -7.05 10.23
CA VAL A 165 8.72 -6.18 9.94
C VAL A 165 10.00 -6.92 10.28
N SER A 166 10.84 -7.11 9.28
CA SER A 166 12.17 -7.71 9.45
C SER A 166 13.15 -6.66 9.91
N GLU A 167 13.10 -5.48 9.30
CA GLU A 167 14.08 -4.42 9.53
C GLU A 167 13.49 -3.04 9.26
N LEU A 168 13.70 -2.13 10.20
CA LEU A 168 13.62 -0.69 10.04
C LEU A 168 15.02 -0.13 10.27
N ASN A 169 15.50 0.64 9.30
CA ASN A 169 16.74 1.37 9.42
C ASN A 169 16.53 2.82 8.96
N ILE A 170 16.98 3.75 9.78
CA ILE A 170 16.85 5.19 9.56
C ILE A 170 18.25 5.76 9.71
N ALA A 171 18.79 6.25 8.60
CA ALA A 171 20.14 6.78 8.54
C ALA A 171 20.10 8.29 8.26
N ALA A 172 21.00 9.02 8.91
CA ALA A 172 21.18 10.46 8.72
C ALA A 172 22.52 10.74 8.04
N PHE A 173 22.46 11.52 6.97
CA PHE A 173 23.62 11.96 6.20
C PHE A 173 23.62 13.48 6.13
N THR A 174 24.71 14.10 6.57
CA THR A 174 24.89 15.55 6.45
C THR A 174 25.74 15.85 5.23
N HIS A 175 25.19 16.64 4.31
CA HIS A 175 25.87 17.09 3.09
C HIS A 175 26.23 18.57 3.24
N GLN A 176 27.50 18.91 3.06
CA GLN A 176 27.93 20.30 3.01
C GLN A 176 28.02 20.78 1.56
N ARG A 177 27.40 21.92 1.26
CA ARG A 177 27.46 22.60 -0.04
C ARG A 177 27.74 24.08 0.19
N GLY A 178 29.01 24.47 0.10
CA GLY A 178 29.45 25.81 0.51
C GLY A 178 29.20 26.01 2.00
N ASP A 179 28.56 27.13 2.36
CA ASP A 179 28.21 27.45 3.76
C ASP A 179 26.88 26.83 4.22
N THR A 180 26.17 26.13 3.32
CA THR A 180 24.92 25.44 3.66
C THR A 180 25.18 23.99 4.03
N THR A 181 24.64 23.57 5.18
CA THR A 181 24.58 22.15 5.51
C THR A 181 23.15 21.66 5.33
N VAL A 182 23.00 20.55 4.61
CA VAL A 182 21.72 19.91 4.33
C VAL A 182 21.71 18.55 5.01
N LEU A 183 20.63 18.24 5.73
CA LEU A 183 20.42 16.91 6.29
C LEU A 183 19.60 16.08 5.29
N GLU A 184 20.15 14.96 4.87
CA GLU A 184 19.44 13.90 4.16
C GLU A 184 19.16 12.76 5.12
N LEU A 185 17.90 12.34 5.20
CA LEU A 185 17.48 11.17 5.94
C LEU A 185 17.06 10.08 4.99
N GLU A 186 17.51 8.86 5.25
CA GLU A 186 17.14 7.67 4.49
C GLU A 186 16.34 6.74 5.39
N ILE A 187 15.10 6.46 5.01
CA ILE A 187 14.26 5.43 5.62
C ILE A 187 14.37 4.18 4.77
N SER A 188 14.71 3.05 5.40
CA SER A 188 14.69 1.71 4.82
C SER A 188 13.79 0.82 5.66
N LEU A 189 12.73 0.29 5.04
CA LEU A 189 11.78 -0.60 5.70
C LEU A 189 11.66 -1.91 4.91
N THR A 190 11.97 -3.02 5.59
CA THR A 190 11.84 -4.39 5.07
C THR A 190 10.78 -5.13 5.86
N ALA A 191 9.79 -5.67 5.15
CA ALA A 191 8.77 -6.52 5.77
C ALA A 191 8.38 -7.69 4.85
N ALA A 192 7.79 -8.71 5.45
CA ALA A 192 7.39 -9.94 4.78
C ALA A 192 5.99 -10.38 5.21
N LEU A 193 5.35 -11.20 4.37
CA LEU A 193 4.11 -11.87 4.75
C LEU A 193 4.40 -12.95 5.80
N THR A 194 3.61 -13.00 6.86
CA THR A 194 3.78 -14.00 7.93
C THR A 194 3.66 -15.43 7.41
N ALA A 195 2.74 -15.68 6.47
CA ALA A 195 2.54 -16.99 5.87
C ALA A 195 3.64 -17.37 4.85
N GLN A 196 4.40 -16.39 4.33
CA GLN A 196 5.42 -16.58 3.31
C GLN A 196 6.64 -15.69 3.63
N PRO A 197 7.47 -16.07 4.63
CA PRO A 197 8.57 -15.22 5.10
C PRO A 197 9.64 -14.95 4.03
N ASN A 198 9.72 -15.80 3.01
CA ASN A 198 10.62 -15.60 1.87
C ASN A 198 10.09 -14.55 0.86
N ALA A 199 8.80 -14.20 0.92
CA ALA A 199 8.20 -13.13 0.14
C ALA A 199 8.31 -11.82 0.93
N PHE A 200 9.51 -11.25 0.94
CA PHE A 200 9.79 -9.95 1.55
C PHE A 200 9.83 -8.84 0.50
N TYR A 201 9.59 -7.62 0.96
CA TYR A 201 9.76 -6.41 0.17
C TYR A 201 10.47 -5.37 1.02
N THR A 202 11.41 -4.68 0.39
CA THR A 202 12.15 -3.57 0.99
C THR A 202 11.84 -2.32 0.21
N ARG A 203 11.52 -1.24 0.93
CA ARG A 203 11.41 0.09 0.36
C ARG A 203 12.38 1.03 1.04
N GLN A 204 13.09 1.79 0.21
CA GLN A 204 13.95 2.88 0.63
C GLN A 204 13.42 4.21 0.11
N ARG A 205 13.56 5.26 0.92
CA ARG A 205 13.25 6.63 0.52
C ARG A 205 14.17 7.60 1.23
N LYS A 206 14.72 8.53 0.44
CA LYS A 206 15.52 9.65 0.92
C LYS A 206 14.65 10.89 1.03
N VAL A 207 14.86 11.68 2.08
CA VAL A 207 14.17 12.94 2.36
C VAL A 207 15.20 13.98 2.70
N LEU A 208 15.14 15.11 2.01
CA LEU A 208 15.95 16.29 2.35
C LEU A 208 15.16 17.13 3.34
N VAL A 209 15.78 17.45 4.48
CA VAL A 209 15.19 18.33 5.49
C VAL A 209 15.88 19.69 5.36
N ASN A 210 15.13 20.69 4.88
CA ASN A 210 15.62 22.05 4.71
C ASN A 210 15.62 22.78 6.07
N ASN A 211 16.63 23.64 6.30
CA ASN A 211 16.81 24.43 7.53
C ASN A 211 17.12 23.63 8.81
N ILE A 212 18.29 23.00 8.84
CA ILE A 212 18.89 22.57 10.11
C ILE A 212 20.26 23.22 10.23
N ILE A 213 20.36 24.24 11.08
CA ILE A 213 21.65 24.75 11.54
C ILE A 213 22.20 23.65 12.45
N LEU A 214 23.19 22.89 11.97
CA LEU A 214 23.78 21.82 12.76
C LEU A 214 24.50 22.44 13.96
N GLY A 215 23.96 22.27 15.16
CA GLY A 215 24.72 22.45 16.39
C GLY A 215 25.66 21.25 16.53
N GLN A 216 26.97 21.47 16.38
CA GLN A 216 27.96 20.45 16.71
C GLN A 216 27.74 19.98 18.15
N GLY A 217 27.43 18.70 18.32
CA GLY A 217 27.29 18.07 19.63
C GLY A 217 28.21 16.86 19.72
N GLY A 218 29.27 16.97 20.52
CA GLY A 218 30.10 15.86 21.02
C GLY A 218 31.36 15.58 20.22
#